data_AF-A0ABD3NVN1-F1
#
_entry.id   AF-A0ABD3NVN1-F1
#
_cell.length_a   1.000
_cell.length_b   1.000
_cell.length_c   1.000
_cell.angle_alpha   90.00
_cell.angle_beta   90.00
_cell.angle_gamma   90.00
#
_symmetry.space_group_name_H-M   'P 1'
#
loop_
_entity.id
_entity.type
_entity.pdbx_description
1 polymer ?
#
loop_
_entity_poly.entity_id
_entity_poly.type
_entity_poly.pdbx_seq_one_letter_code
_entity_poly.pdbx_strand_id
1 'polypeptide(L)'
;MADDSTEGGLARRRKRQRLDRVDRVSRDDNARSHPSWGGSRGYDRFQRQDLVDAYQNGMPIPIRMLCSIQRWIRNGIDALRMTGNKGSYNLSGEDLFLLVLYKLIWPHSINVECIAFIANNSTEGRIYTEKDVSKALVDLGYTLYKESNIYCGVSSLY
;
A
#
# COMPACT_ATOMS: atom_id res chain seq x y z
N MET A 1 12.68 -29.81 5.77
CA MET A 1 12.27 -28.90 6.86
C MET A 1 12.59 -27.48 6.41
N ALA A 2 11.59 -26.63 6.22
CA ALA A 2 11.82 -25.22 5.88
C ALA A 2 12.30 -24.50 7.15
N ASP A 3 13.37 -23.73 7.03
CA ASP A 3 13.94 -22.95 8.13
C ASP A 3 13.00 -21.79 8.50
N ASP A 4 12.18 -22.02 9.52
CA ASP A 4 11.12 -21.13 10.01
C ASP A 4 11.67 -19.92 10.78
N SER A 5 13.01 -19.81 10.90
CA SER A 5 13.71 -18.68 11.53
C SER A 5 13.81 -17.44 10.64
N THR A 6 13.65 -17.60 9.33
CA THR A 6 13.69 -16.48 8.37
C THR A 6 12.39 -15.66 8.41
N GLU A 7 12.47 -14.35 8.15
CA GLU A 7 11.29 -13.45 8.07
C GLU A 7 10.19 -14.00 7.15
N GLY A 8 10.59 -14.67 6.07
CA GLY A 8 9.68 -15.33 5.13
C GLY A 8 8.88 -16.48 5.75
N GLY A 9 9.45 -17.24 6.68
CA GLY A 9 8.76 -18.25 7.48
C GLY A 9 7.79 -17.63 8.48
N LEU A 10 8.27 -16.62 9.23
CA LEU A 10 7.46 -15.87 10.20
C LEU A 10 6.25 -15.18 9.55
N ALA A 11 6.40 -14.62 8.35
CA ALA A 11 5.30 -14.01 7.60
C ALA A 11 4.23 -15.05 7.19
N ARG A 12 4.63 -16.26 6.79
CA ARG A 12 3.69 -17.37 6.49
C ARG A 12 2.97 -17.83 7.74
N ARG A 13 3.67 -17.88 8.87
CA ARG A 13 3.10 -18.25 10.18
C ARG A 13 2.06 -17.22 10.65
N ARG A 14 2.35 -15.92 10.55
CA ARG A 14 1.38 -14.84 10.85
C ARG A 14 0.12 -14.93 9.99
N LYS A 15 0.28 -15.20 8.69
CA LYS A 15 -0.85 -15.39 7.76
C LYS A 15 -1.73 -16.58 8.15
N ARG A 16 -1.14 -17.69 8.61
CA ARG A 16 -1.89 -18.86 9.13
C ARG A 16 -2.63 -18.54 10.43
N GLN A 17 -2.06 -17.68 11.27
CA GLN A 17 -2.62 -17.30 12.56
C GLN A 17 -3.57 -16.09 12.51
N ARG A 18 -3.87 -15.55 11.31
CA ARG A 18 -4.69 -14.33 11.11
C ARG A 18 -4.21 -13.13 11.94
N LEU A 19 -2.91 -13.07 12.23
CA LEU A 19 -2.33 -11.93 12.95
C LEU A 19 -2.11 -10.76 11.99
N ASP A 20 -2.24 -9.54 12.54
CA ASP A 20 -2.01 -8.31 11.80
C ASP A 20 -0.62 -8.25 11.16
N ARG A 21 -0.58 -7.57 10.02
CA ARG A 21 0.65 -7.40 9.27
C ARG A 21 1.57 -6.42 10.01
N VAL A 22 2.76 -6.88 10.36
CA VAL A 22 3.80 -6.01 10.91
C VAL A 22 4.46 -5.24 9.77
N ASP A 23 4.27 -3.92 9.73
CA ASP A 23 4.85 -3.04 8.70
C ASP A 23 6.32 -2.68 8.95
N ARG A 24 6.76 -2.71 10.22
CA ARG A 24 8.13 -2.39 10.63
C ARG A 24 8.88 -3.68 10.93
N VAL A 25 9.37 -4.34 9.88
CA VAL A 25 10.24 -5.50 10.02
C VAL A 25 11.62 -5.12 9.52
N SER A 26 12.62 -5.24 10.40
CA SER A 26 14.01 -5.09 10.00
C SER A 26 14.35 -6.14 8.96
N ARG A 27 15.08 -5.73 7.91
CA ARG A 27 15.53 -6.66 6.87
C ARG A 27 16.70 -7.46 7.45
N ASP A 28 16.68 -8.79 7.29
CA ASP A 28 17.88 -9.59 7.52
C ASP A 28 18.92 -9.24 6.45
N ASP A 29 19.99 -8.53 6.83
CA ASP A 29 21.08 -8.11 5.92
C ASP A 29 21.82 -9.30 5.27
N ASN A 30 21.61 -10.51 5.79
CA ASN A 30 22.28 -11.75 5.36
C ASN A 30 21.56 -12.49 4.22
N ALA A 31 20.28 -12.23 3.95
CA ALA A 31 19.54 -12.87 2.87
C ALA A 31 19.71 -12.10 1.54
N ARG A 32 20.88 -12.23 0.92
CA ARG A 32 21.26 -11.48 -0.30
C ARG A 32 20.58 -12.08 -1.55
N SER A 33 19.66 -11.33 -2.16
CA SER A 33 19.21 -11.62 -3.52
C SER A 33 20.25 -11.20 -4.56
N HIS A 34 20.36 -11.96 -5.66
CA HIS A 34 21.35 -11.78 -6.71
C HIS A 34 21.27 -10.38 -7.39
N PRO A 35 22.40 -9.72 -7.73
CA PRO A 35 22.43 -8.34 -8.27
C PRO A 35 21.65 -8.09 -9.57
N SER A 36 21.28 -9.13 -10.31
CA SER A 36 20.61 -9.03 -11.61
C SER A 36 19.11 -8.71 -11.54
N TRP A 37 18.52 -8.61 -10.34
CA TRP A 37 17.07 -8.44 -10.16
C TRP A 37 16.58 -7.01 -9.92
N GLY A 38 17.39 -6.00 -10.29
CA GLY A 38 16.92 -4.62 -10.41
C GLY A 38 16.49 -3.96 -9.09
N GLY A 39 17.42 -3.29 -8.43
CA GLY A 39 17.13 -2.39 -7.32
C GLY A 39 18.38 -1.64 -6.90
N SER A 40 18.33 -0.30 -6.87
CA SER A 40 19.39 0.46 -6.22
C SER A 40 19.33 0.17 -4.72
N ARG A 41 20.45 -0.33 -4.17
CA ARG A 41 20.58 -0.82 -2.77
C ARG A 41 20.23 0.23 -1.70
N GLY A 42 20.15 1.51 -2.07
CA GLY A 42 20.07 2.62 -1.14
C GLY A 42 21.36 2.73 -0.31
N TYR A 43 21.32 3.57 0.73
CA TYR A 43 22.42 3.72 1.70
C TYR A 43 22.40 2.58 2.71
N ASP A 44 23.58 2.15 3.13
CA ASP A 44 23.76 1.18 4.22
C ASP A 44 23.29 1.74 5.57
N ARG A 45 22.97 0.87 6.54
CA ARG A 45 22.46 1.27 7.85
C ARG A 45 23.44 2.20 8.59
N PHE A 46 24.74 1.88 8.57
CA PHE A 46 25.77 2.69 9.24
C PHE A 46 25.91 4.04 8.55
N GLN A 47 25.96 4.05 7.21
CA GLN A 47 26.02 5.28 6.43
C GLN A 47 24.84 6.22 6.71
N ARG A 48 23.63 5.66 6.88
CA ARG A 48 22.45 6.46 7.25
C ARG A 48 22.58 7.08 8.63
N GLN A 49 23.08 6.32 9.60
CA GLN A 49 23.32 6.82 10.96
C GLN A 49 24.34 7.96 10.95
N ASP A 50 25.50 7.76 10.32
CA ASP A 50 26.56 8.76 10.23
C ASP A 50 26.05 10.08 9.60
N LEU A 51 25.21 9.98 8.57
CA LEU A 51 24.61 11.14 7.91
C LEU A 51 23.55 11.84 8.76
N VAL A 52 22.77 11.09 9.53
CA VAL A 52 21.79 11.67 10.47
C VAL A 52 22.53 12.39 11.59
N ASP A 53 23.59 11.79 12.13
CA ASP A 53 24.39 12.37 13.21
C ASP A 53 25.12 13.63 12.72
N ALA A 54 25.73 13.58 11.53
CA ALA A 54 26.32 14.75 10.89
C ALA A 54 25.30 15.88 10.70
N TYR A 55 24.07 15.56 10.29
CA TYR A 55 23.00 16.55 10.10
C TYR A 55 22.61 17.21 11.42
N GLN A 56 22.44 16.42 12.49
CA GLN A 56 22.09 16.91 13.81
C GLN A 56 23.20 17.76 14.44
N ASN A 57 24.47 17.44 14.13
CA ASN A 57 25.64 18.22 14.55
C ASN A 57 25.87 19.49 13.70
N GLY A 58 24.99 19.81 12.75
CA GLY A 58 25.08 21.02 11.93
C GLY A 58 26.16 20.96 10.83
N MET A 59 26.66 19.77 10.50
CA MET A 59 27.64 19.60 9.43
C MET A 59 27.00 19.89 8.07
N PRO A 60 27.75 20.44 7.10
CA PRO A 60 27.24 20.69 5.76
C PRO A 60 26.98 19.38 5.02
N ILE A 61 25.75 19.17 4.58
CA ILE A 61 25.31 17.98 3.83
C ILE A 61 24.81 18.39 2.44
N PRO A 62 25.03 17.57 1.40
CA PRO A 62 24.47 17.82 0.08
C PRO A 62 22.94 18.00 0.12
N ILE A 63 22.44 19.08 -0.49
CA ILE A 63 21.00 19.43 -0.51
C ILE A 63 20.14 18.25 -1.03
N ARG A 64 20.65 17.51 -2.01
CA ARG A 64 19.97 16.34 -2.61
C ARG A 64 19.69 15.21 -1.61
N MET A 65 20.35 15.20 -0.45
CA MET A 65 20.21 14.17 0.58
C MET A 65 19.28 14.57 1.73
N LEU A 66 18.93 15.86 1.86
CA LEU A 66 18.13 16.35 2.99
C LEU A 66 16.79 15.61 3.14
N CYS A 67 16.05 15.41 2.05
CA CYS A 67 14.78 14.68 2.09
C CYS A 67 14.95 13.22 2.55
N SER A 68 16.08 12.59 2.22
CA SER A 68 16.37 11.21 2.66
C SER A 68 16.67 11.17 4.15
N ILE A 69 17.47 12.13 4.65
CA ILE A 69 17.84 12.24 6.06
C ILE A 69 16.62 12.56 6.92
N GLN A 70 15.81 13.55 6.52
CA GLN A 70 14.57 13.89 7.21
C GLN A 70 13.60 12.69 7.27
N ARG A 71 13.54 11.90 6.19
CA ARG A 71 12.76 10.67 6.17
C ARG A 71 13.31 9.63 7.16
N TRP A 72 14.62 9.46 7.27
CA TRP A 72 15.24 8.54 8.24
C TRP A 72 15.05 9.00 9.68
N ILE A 73 15.13 10.31 9.95
CA ILE A 73 14.82 10.88 11.26
C ILE A 73 13.37 10.59 11.65
N ARG A 74 12.43 10.72 10.71
CA ARG A 74 11.00 10.48 10.95
C ARG A 74 10.65 8.99 11.10
N ASN A 75 11.18 8.16 10.21
CA ASN A 75 10.71 6.79 10.03
C ASN A 75 11.64 5.74 10.66
N GLY A 76 12.81 6.15 11.13
CA GLY A 76 13.89 5.26 11.56
C GLY A 76 14.90 4.97 10.45
N ILE A 77 16.07 4.49 10.87
CA ILE A 77 17.23 4.24 10.02
C ILE A 77 17.13 2.90 9.28
N ASP A 78 16.39 1.96 9.86
CA ASP A 78 16.19 0.63 9.29
C ASP A 78 15.45 0.71 7.95
N ALA A 79 15.86 -0.13 7.00
CA ALA A 79 15.23 -0.16 5.69
C ALA A 79 13.80 -0.69 5.78
N LEU A 80 12.83 0.12 5.34
CA LEU A 80 11.46 -0.33 5.18
C LEU A 80 11.39 -1.47 4.15
N ARG A 81 10.50 -2.42 4.40
CA ARG A 81 10.22 -3.51 3.47
C ARG A 81 9.78 -2.93 2.12
N MET A 82 10.39 -3.43 1.04
CA MET A 82 9.99 -3.07 -0.33
C MET A 82 8.62 -3.68 -0.63
N THR A 83 7.55 -2.89 -0.48
CA THR A 83 6.17 -3.29 -0.77
C THR A 83 5.82 -3.24 -2.25
N GLY A 84 6.76 -2.76 -3.09
CA GLY A 84 6.45 -2.21 -4.40
C GLY A 84 5.62 -0.93 -4.22
N ASN A 85 5.68 0.00 -5.17
CA ASN A 85 4.81 1.18 -5.14
C ASN A 85 3.36 0.79 -5.50
N LYS A 86 2.82 -0.26 -4.88
CA LYS A 86 1.43 -0.66 -5.00
C LYS A 86 0.65 0.30 -4.11
N GLY A 87 -0.27 1.06 -4.70
CA GLY A 87 -1.13 1.94 -3.93
C GLY A 87 -1.85 1.14 -2.85
N SER A 88 -1.82 1.63 -1.61
CA SER A 88 -2.75 1.15 -0.59
C SER A 88 -4.17 1.61 -0.96
N TYR A 89 -5.14 0.73 -0.75
CA TYR A 89 -6.55 1.02 -0.95
C TYR A 89 -7.22 1.11 0.41
N ASN A 90 -8.04 2.13 0.60
CA ASN A 90 -8.85 2.27 1.80
C ASN A 90 -10.06 1.30 1.75
N LEU A 91 -10.57 1.01 0.55
CA LEU A 91 -11.61 0.00 0.30
C LEU A 91 -10.97 -1.38 0.18
N SER A 92 -11.29 -2.26 1.13
CA SER A 92 -10.83 -3.65 1.11
C SER A 92 -11.83 -4.55 1.84
N GLY A 93 -11.79 -5.86 1.58
CA GLY A 93 -12.63 -6.82 2.30
C GLY A 93 -14.13 -6.65 2.02
N GLU A 94 -14.92 -6.50 3.08
CA GLU A 94 -16.39 -6.39 3.05
C GLU A 94 -16.87 -5.20 2.22
N ASP A 95 -16.27 -4.02 2.42
CA ASP A 95 -16.70 -2.80 1.73
C ASP A 95 -16.46 -2.88 0.22
N LEU A 96 -15.39 -3.57 -0.18
CA LEU A 96 -15.11 -3.84 -1.60
C LEU A 96 -16.13 -4.83 -2.18
N PHE A 97 -16.52 -5.85 -1.40
CA PHE A 97 -17.57 -6.78 -1.81
C PHE A 97 -18.92 -6.08 -1.97
N LEU A 98 -19.30 -5.22 -1.02
CA LEU A 98 -20.53 -4.42 -1.09
C LEU A 98 -20.53 -3.49 -2.31
N LEU A 99 -19.38 -2.86 -2.62
CA LEU A 99 -19.23 -2.03 -3.81
C LEU A 99 -19.51 -2.81 -5.10
N VAL A 100 -18.90 -4.01 -5.23
CA VAL A 100 -19.08 -4.87 -6.40
C VAL A 100 -20.53 -5.35 -6.50
N LEU A 101 -21.12 -5.79 -5.38
CA LEU A 101 -22.51 -6.24 -5.33
C LEU A 101 -23.46 -5.12 -5.77
N TYR A 102 -23.28 -3.91 -5.24
CA TYR A 102 -24.10 -2.77 -5.62
C TYR A 102 -23.97 -2.43 -7.10
N LYS A 103 -22.75 -2.46 -7.64
CA LYS A 103 -22.50 -2.25 -9.08
C LYS A 103 -23.00 -3.34 -9.99
N LEU A 104 -23.18 -4.56 -9.48
CA LEU A 104 -23.80 -5.65 -10.23
C LEU A 104 -25.31 -5.43 -10.37
N ILE A 105 -25.97 -4.92 -9.32
CA ILE A 105 -27.41 -4.65 -9.33
C ILE A 105 -27.72 -3.33 -10.07
N TRP A 106 -26.97 -2.27 -9.76
CA TRP A 106 -27.10 -0.94 -10.37
C TRP A 106 -25.78 -0.50 -11.01
N PRO A 107 -25.50 -0.92 -12.25
CA PRO A 107 -24.26 -0.56 -12.94
C PRO A 107 -24.12 0.94 -13.09
N HIS A 108 -25.20 1.63 -13.46
CA HIS A 108 -25.22 3.07 -13.75
C HIS A 108 -25.18 4.00 -12.52
N SER A 109 -24.98 3.47 -11.31
CA SER A 109 -24.94 4.27 -10.09
C SER A 109 -23.78 5.27 -10.07
N ILE A 110 -23.97 6.38 -9.36
CA ILE A 110 -22.90 7.38 -9.12
C ILE A 110 -22.06 7.00 -7.89
N ASN A 111 -20.86 7.59 -7.76
CA ASN A 111 -19.97 7.30 -6.63
C ASN A 111 -20.63 7.62 -5.27
N VAL A 112 -21.41 8.70 -5.17
CA VAL A 112 -22.09 9.11 -3.95
C VAL A 112 -23.09 8.05 -3.47
N GLU A 113 -23.84 7.45 -4.40
CA GLU A 113 -24.77 6.37 -4.08
C GLU A 113 -24.03 5.11 -3.60
N CYS A 114 -22.88 4.80 -4.20
CA CYS A 114 -22.05 3.69 -3.76
C CYS A 114 -21.53 3.92 -2.33
N ILE A 115 -21.10 5.15 -2.01
CA ILE A 115 -20.65 5.52 -0.66
C ILE A 115 -21.80 5.37 0.34
N ALA A 116 -22.98 5.89 0.01
CA ALA A 116 -24.16 5.78 0.87
C ALA A 116 -24.57 4.32 1.09
N PHE A 117 -24.52 3.49 0.03
CA PHE A 117 -24.84 2.07 0.14
C PHE A 117 -23.87 1.35 1.07
N ILE A 118 -22.56 1.56 0.91
CA ILE A 118 -21.54 0.96 1.76
C ILE A 118 -21.71 1.45 3.21
N ALA A 119 -21.86 2.75 3.43
CA ALA A 119 -22.02 3.30 4.79
C ALA A 119 -23.24 2.73 5.53
N ASN A 120 -24.32 2.42 4.81
CA ASN A 120 -25.55 1.87 5.41
C ASN A 120 -25.50 0.34 5.64
N ASN A 121 -24.67 -0.39 4.88
CA ASN A 121 -24.66 -1.87 4.92
C ASN A 121 -23.35 -2.47 5.47
N SER A 122 -22.31 -1.65 5.62
CA SER A 122 -21.03 -2.05 6.19
C SER A 122 -21.14 -2.19 7.71
N THR A 123 -20.54 -3.24 8.24
CA THR A 123 -20.44 -3.46 9.69
C THR A 123 -19.65 -2.34 10.38
N GLU A 124 -18.65 -1.75 9.71
CA GLU A 124 -17.80 -0.70 10.29
C GLU A 124 -18.36 0.72 10.06
N GLY A 125 -19.29 0.89 9.12
CA GLY A 125 -19.90 2.19 8.82
C GLY A 125 -18.90 3.26 8.37
N ARG A 126 -17.77 2.88 7.77
CA ARG A 126 -16.74 3.83 7.32
C ARG A 126 -17.26 4.68 6.16
N ILE A 127 -17.01 5.98 6.24
CA ILE A 127 -17.33 6.92 5.17
C ILE A 127 -16.10 7.07 4.27
N TYR A 128 -16.27 6.71 3.00
CA TYR A 128 -15.22 6.81 1.99
C TYR A 128 -15.34 8.10 1.19
N THR A 129 -14.21 8.54 0.64
CA THR A 129 -14.23 9.65 -0.33
C THR A 129 -14.57 9.13 -1.72
N GLU A 130 -15.11 10.00 -2.59
CA GLU A 130 -15.37 9.63 -4.00
C GLU A 130 -14.12 9.15 -4.72
N LYS A 131 -12.94 9.69 -4.35
CA LYS A 131 -11.65 9.28 -4.92
C LYS A 131 -11.31 7.83 -4.59
N ASP A 132 -11.63 7.39 -3.37
CA ASP A 132 -11.38 6.01 -2.95
C ASP A 132 -12.23 5.02 -3.77
N VAL A 133 -13.53 5.32 -3.90
CA VAL A 133 -14.48 4.49 -4.67
C VAL A 133 -14.14 4.50 -6.16
N SER A 134 -13.88 5.67 -6.72
CA SER A 134 -13.50 5.84 -8.12
C SER A 134 -12.26 5.01 -8.47
N LYS A 135 -11.22 5.06 -7.62
CA LYS A 135 -10.01 4.26 -7.81
C LYS A 135 -10.30 2.76 -7.71
N ALA A 136 -11.10 2.33 -6.74
CA ALA A 136 -11.49 0.93 -6.59
C ALA A 136 -12.26 0.42 -7.82
N LEU A 137 -13.18 1.23 -8.38
CA LEU A 137 -13.93 0.89 -9.59
C LEU A 137 -13.04 0.75 -10.82
N VAL A 138 -12.07 1.66 -11.00
CA VAL A 138 -11.09 1.57 -12.09
C VAL A 138 -10.28 0.28 -11.99
N ASP A 139 -9.83 -0.09 -10.79
CA ASP A 139 -9.07 -1.32 -10.58
C ASP A 139 -9.91 -2.60 -10.76
N LEU A 140 -11.22 -2.50 -10.52
CA LEU A 140 -12.20 -3.56 -10.84
C LEU A 140 -12.52 -3.62 -12.35
N GLY A 141 -11.96 -2.72 -13.15
CA GLY A 141 -12.15 -2.67 -14.60
C GLY A 141 -13.36 -1.89 -15.07
N TYR A 142 -14.06 -1.15 -14.20
CA TYR A 142 -15.14 -0.27 -14.63
C TYR A 142 -14.59 0.97 -15.34
N THR A 143 -15.24 1.38 -16.43
CA THR A 143 -14.84 2.57 -17.19
C THR A 143 -15.79 3.73 -16.90
N LEU A 144 -15.22 4.93 -16.77
CA LEU A 144 -15.98 6.14 -16.45
C LEU A 144 -16.55 6.74 -17.74
N TYR A 145 -17.86 6.92 -17.80
CA TYR A 145 -18.51 7.75 -18.80
C TYR A 145 -18.27 9.23 -18.44
N LYS A 146 -17.45 9.90 -19.27
CA LYS A 146 -16.88 11.23 -18.96
C LYS A 146 -17.92 12.32 -18.67
N GLU A 147 -19.13 12.20 -19.20
CA GLU A 147 -20.14 13.26 -19.10
C GLU A 147 -21.03 13.13 -17.86
N SER A 148 -21.09 11.96 -17.20
CA SER A 148 -22.05 11.69 -16.12
C SER A 148 -21.42 11.17 -14.82
N ASN A 149 -20.10 10.97 -14.76
CA ASN A 149 -19.42 10.27 -13.65
C ASN A 149 -20.03 8.89 -13.35
N ILE A 150 -20.69 8.28 -14.35
CA ILE A 150 -21.27 6.96 -14.25
C ILE A 150 -20.23 5.95 -14.70
N TYR A 151 -20.03 4.92 -13.87
CA TYR A 151 -19.15 3.80 -14.22
C TYR A 151 -19.95 2.71 -14.92
N CYS A 152 -19.54 2.32 -16.13
CA CYS A 152 -20.13 1.19 -16.84
C CYS A 152 -19.16 -0.01 -16.77
N GLY A 153 -19.71 -1.21 -16.52
CA GLY A 153 -18.94 -2.44 -16.64
C GLY A 153 -18.53 -2.66 -18.10
N VAL A 154 -17.35 -3.22 -18.34
CA VAL A 154 -16.98 -3.60 -19.70
C VAL A 154 -17.88 -4.75 -20.11
N SER A 155 -18.88 -4.48 -20.95
CA SER A 155 -19.62 -5.50 -21.70
C SER A 155 -18.71 -6.08 -22.80
N SER A 156 -17.61 -6.72 -22.41
CA SER A 156 -16.82 -7.57 -23.31
C SER A 156 -17.04 -9.02 -22.90
N LEU A 157 -18.28 -9.46 -23.09
CA LEU A 157 -18.61 -10.88 -23.25
C LEU A 157 -19.11 -11.05 -24.69
N TYR A 158 -18.19 -10.93 -25.64
CA TYR A 158 -18.16 -11.63 -26.94
C TYR A 158 -16.72 -11.59 -27.45
#